data_AF-A0ABD5S3C2-F1
#
_entry.id   AF-A0ABD5S3C2-F1
#
_cell.length_a   1.000
_cell.length_b   1.000
_cell.length_c   1.000
_cell.angle_alpha   90.00
_cell.angle_beta   90.00
_cell.angle_gamma   90.00
#
_symmetry.space_group_name_H-M   'P 1'
#
loop_
_entity.id
_entity.type
_entity.pdbx_description
1 polymer ?
#
loop_
_entity_poly.entity_id
_entity_poly.type
_entity_poly.pdbx_seq_one_letter_code
_entity_poly.pdbx_strand_id
1 'polypeptide(L)' 'MSSDASRSGTRLAVGPVRLVWTSLGAQLVGLCLLFVACAVLAWAADLSTPLVPTVAYSAVGGFVLLEALYLGGFRFR' A
#
# COMPACT_ATOMS: atom_id res chain seq x y z
N MET A 1 -9.20 32.61 -27.49
CA MET A 1 -8.11 32.42 -26.50
C MET A 1 -8.73 32.31 -25.12
N SER A 2 -8.81 31.10 -24.57
CA SER A 2 -8.76 30.86 -23.12
C SER A 2 -8.35 29.41 -22.91
N SER A 3 -7.41 29.23 -22.00
CA SER A 3 -6.52 28.10 -21.85
C SER A 3 -7.07 27.09 -20.83
N ASP A 4 -7.69 26.01 -21.30
CA ASP A 4 -7.95 24.82 -20.47
C ASP A 4 -6.75 23.88 -20.52
N ALA A 5 -5.62 24.38 -20.02
CA ALA A 5 -4.48 23.57 -19.62
C ALA A 5 -4.65 23.17 -18.15
N SER A 6 -5.56 22.23 -17.87
CA SER A 6 -5.71 21.69 -16.51
C SER A 6 -5.42 20.19 -16.47
N ARG A 7 -4.13 19.91 -16.26
CA ARG A 7 -3.57 18.70 -15.62
C ARG A 7 -4.00 17.36 -16.23
N SER A 8 -3.35 17.02 -17.34
CA SER A 8 -3.03 15.62 -17.65
C SER A 8 -2.07 15.08 -16.57
N GLY A 9 -2.61 14.70 -15.41
CA GLY A 9 -1.89 13.86 -14.46
C GLY A 9 -1.73 12.50 -15.11
N THR A 10 -0.51 12.16 -15.54
CA THR A 10 -0.18 10.92 -16.23
C THR A 10 -0.60 9.71 -15.37
N ARG A 11 -1.82 9.21 -15.59
CA ARG A 11 -2.37 8.03 -14.92
C ARG A 11 -1.74 6.80 -15.56
N LEU A 12 -0.67 6.30 -14.99
CA LEU A 12 -0.12 4.99 -15.32
C LEU A 12 -1.06 3.92 -14.75
N ALA A 13 -1.94 3.42 -15.59
CA ALA A 13 -2.77 2.26 -15.31
C ALA A 13 -2.01 1.01 -15.74
N VAL A 14 -1.74 0.10 -14.80
CA VAL A 14 -1.17 -1.21 -15.08
C VAL A 14 -2.22 -2.23 -14.66
N GLY A 15 -3.04 -2.68 -15.61
CA GLY A 15 -4.13 -3.63 -15.35
C GLY A 15 -5.25 -3.07 -14.44
N PRO A 16 -5.80 -3.87 -13.49
CA PRO A 16 -6.84 -3.41 -12.56
C PRO A 16 -6.34 -2.41 -11.52
N VAL A 17 -5.03 -2.13 -11.49
CA VAL A 17 -4.38 -1.25 -10.54
C VAL A 17 -4.11 0.11 -11.19
N ARG A 18 -4.60 1.16 -10.56
CA ARG A 18 -4.32 2.55 -10.93
C ARG A 18 -3.33 3.14 -9.94
N LEU A 19 -2.23 3.68 -10.47
CA LEU A 19 -1.31 4.48 -9.67
C LEU A 19 -1.77 5.94 -9.70
N VAL A 20 -2.06 6.50 -8.53
CA VAL A 20 -2.35 7.93 -8.35
C VAL A 20 -1.08 8.61 -7.88
N TRP A 21 -0.70 9.72 -8.53
CA TRP A 21 0.41 10.54 -8.06
C TRP A 21 0.09 11.11 -6.68
N THR A 22 0.80 10.64 -5.67
CA THR A 22 0.73 11.12 -4.29
C THR A 22 1.96 12.00 -3.98
N SER A 23 1.91 12.75 -2.87
CA SER A 23 3.07 13.53 -2.43
C SER A 23 4.24 12.59 -2.07
N LEU A 24 5.48 13.06 -2.25
CA LEU A 24 6.68 12.27 -1.94
C LEU A 24 6.69 11.79 -0.48
N GLY A 25 6.14 12.60 0.43
CA GLY A 25 5.93 12.21 1.82
C GLY A 25 4.94 11.07 1.99
N ALA A 26 3.81 11.08 1.27
CA ALA A 26 2.84 9.99 1.30
C ALA A 26 3.41 8.68 0.71
N GLN A 27 4.26 8.77 -0.32
CA GLN A 27 4.97 7.61 -0.87
C GLN A 27 5.97 7.03 0.13
N LEU A 28 6.76 7.87 0.82
CA LEU A 28 7.69 7.43 1.86
C LEU A 28 6.96 6.79 3.03
N VAL A 29 5.87 7.39 3.50
CA VAL A 29 5.03 6.82 4.57
C VAL A 29 4.44 5.48 4.14
N GLY A 30 3.90 5.41 2.92
CA GLY A 30 3.41 4.16 2.34
C GLY A 30 4.50 3.09 2.30
N LEU A 31 5.74 3.44 1.91
CA LEU A 31 6.86 2.50 1.84
C LEU A 31 7.32 2.04 3.24
N CYS A 32 7.34 2.93 4.22
CA CYS A 32 7.60 2.58 5.62
C CYS A 32 6.53 1.62 6.18
N LEU A 33 5.25 1.91 5.93
CA LEU A 33 4.15 1.05 6.37
C LEU A 33 4.19 -0.31 5.65
N LEU A 34 4.55 -0.33 4.37
CA LEU A 34 4.70 -1.54 3.59
C LEU A 34 5.81 -2.43 4.19
N PHE A 35 6.94 -1.83 4.54
CA PHE A 35 8.05 -2.54 5.19
C PHE A 35 7.62 -3.16 6.52
N VAL A 36 6.93 -2.38 7.37
CA VAL A 36 6.41 -2.87 8.67
C VAL A 36 5.40 -4.00 8.47
N ALA A 37 4.46 -3.85 7.53
CA ALA A 37 3.48 -4.88 7.21
C ALA A 37 4.14 -6.20 6.78
N CYS A 38 5.14 -6.13 5.89
CA CYS A 38 5.91 -7.29 5.45
C CYS A 38 6.66 -7.95 6.62
N ALA A 39 7.25 -7.16 7.52
CA ALA A 39 7.95 -7.70 8.70
C ALA A 39 6.99 -8.44 9.65
N VAL A 40 5.81 -7.87 9.90
CA VAL A 40 4.77 -8.52 10.73
C VAL A 40 4.25 -9.80 10.08
N LEU A 41 4.01 -9.80 8.77
CA LEU A 41 3.58 -10.98 8.02
C LEU A 41 4.66 -12.07 8.00
N ALA A 42 5.92 -11.69 7.83
CA ALA A 42 7.05 -12.61 7.85
C ALA A 42 7.19 -13.27 9.23
N TRP A 43 7.05 -12.49 10.31
CA TRP A 43 7.07 -13.02 11.67
C TRP A 43 5.87 -13.94 11.95
N ALA A 44 4.67 -13.57 11.48
CA ALA A 44 3.48 -14.41 11.63
C ALA A 44 3.55 -15.72 10.82
N ALA A 45 4.35 -15.76 9.75
CA ALA A 45 4.56 -16.94 8.92
C ALA A 45 5.66 -17.88 9.44
N ASP A 46 6.37 -17.50 10.50
CA ASP A 46 7.38 -18.36 11.14
C ASP A 46 6.70 -19.55 11.81
N LEU A 47 7.17 -20.78 11.53
CA LEU A 47 6.60 -22.03 12.07
C LEU A 47 6.68 -22.10 13.61
N SER A 48 7.49 -21.25 14.23
CA SER A 48 7.58 -21.14 15.69
C SER A 48 6.46 -20.31 16.33
N THR A 49 5.64 -19.58 15.55
CA THR A 49 4.52 -18.81 16.10
C THR A 49 3.27 -19.67 16.32
N PRO A 50 2.58 -19.53 17.49
CA PRO A 50 1.35 -20.25 17.75
C PRO A 50 0.21 -19.83 16.79
N LEU A 51 -0.71 -20.73 16.47
CA LEU A 51 -1.79 -20.51 15.50
C LEU A 51 -2.66 -19.25 15.76
N VAL A 52 -3.03 -19.00 17.01
CA VAL A 52 -3.89 -17.86 17.39
C VAL A 52 -3.20 -16.52 17.09
N PRO A 53 -1.95 -16.27 17.54
CA PRO A 53 -1.23 -15.06 17.16
C PRO A 53 -0.98 -15.00 15.66
N THR A 54 -0.66 -16.10 14.97
CA THR A 54 -0.49 -16.10 13.51
C THR A 54 -1.69 -15.51 12.78
N VAL A 55 -2.92 -15.91 13.14
CA VAL A 55 -4.15 -15.37 12.52
C VAL A 55 -4.33 -13.88 12.84
N ALA A 56 -4.12 -13.48 14.09
CA ALA A 56 -4.27 -12.08 14.50
C ALA A 56 -3.24 -11.16 13.81
N TYR A 57 -1.97 -11.56 13.80
CA TYR A 57 -0.88 -10.76 13.24
C TYR A 57 -0.88 -10.76 11.71
N SER A 58 -1.33 -11.84 11.06
CA SER A 58 -1.55 -11.83 9.61
C SER A 58 -2.70 -10.91 9.20
N ALA A 59 -3.79 -10.86 9.97
CA ALA A 59 -4.88 -9.92 9.74
C ALA A 59 -4.44 -8.46 9.92
N VAL A 60 -3.69 -8.16 10.99
CA VAL A 60 -3.11 -6.83 11.23
C VAL A 60 -2.11 -6.45 10.13
N GLY A 61 -1.18 -7.35 9.80
CA GLY A 61 -0.19 -7.12 8.74
C GLY A 61 -0.84 -6.89 7.39
N GLY A 62 -1.87 -7.68 7.04
CA GLY A 62 -2.65 -7.50 5.82
C GLY A 62 -3.41 -6.16 5.77
N PHE A 63 -4.02 -5.73 6.88
CA PHE A 63 -4.66 -4.42 6.97
C PHE A 63 -3.66 -3.28 6.75
N VAL A 64 -2.51 -3.32 7.44
CA VAL A 64 -1.45 -2.32 7.28
C VAL A 64 -0.87 -2.33 5.86
N LEU A 65 -0.77 -3.51 5.22
CA LEU A 65 -0.33 -3.65 3.83
C LEU A 65 -1.28 -2.92 2.87
N LEU A 66 -2.59 -3.10 3.04
CA LEU A 66 -3.60 -2.43 2.21
C LEU A 66 -3.58 -0.91 2.40
N GLU A 67 -3.43 -0.44 3.64
CA GLU A 67 -3.28 0.99 3.95
C GLU A 67 -1.99 1.59 3.37
N ALA A 68 -0.87 0.86 3.47
CA ALA A 68 0.41 1.24 2.88
C ALA A 68 0.30 1.43 1.35
N LEU A 69 -0.36 0.49 0.68
CA LEU A 69 -0.64 0.56 -0.76
C LEU A 69 -1.54 1.76 -1.09
N TYR A 70 -2.60 1.98 -0.30
CA TYR A 70 -3.51 3.10 -0.49
C TYR A 70 -2.81 4.47 -0.37
N LEU A 71 -2.02 4.66 0.69
CA LEU A 71 -1.21 5.86 0.94
C LEU A 71 -0.11 6.05 -0.12
N GLY A 72 0.49 4.94 -0.58
CA GLY A 72 1.44 4.91 -1.68
C GLY A 72 0.82 5.24 -3.05
N GLY A 73 -0.50 5.38 -3.13
CA GLY A 73 -1.22 5.76 -4.35
C GLY A 73 -1.71 4.58 -5.20
N PHE A 74 -1.64 3.35 -4.70
CA PHE A 74 -2.21 2.18 -5.36
C PHE A 74 -3.72 2.12 -5.12
N ARG A 75 -4.51 2.14 -6.20
CA ARG A 75 -5.97 1.99 -6.15
C ARG A 75 -6.38 0.79 -7.00
N PHE A 76 -7.14 -0.12 -6.40
CA PHE A 76 -7.78 -1.24 -7.10
C PHE A 76 -9.13 -0.77 -7.64
N ARG A 77 -9.46 -1.16 -8.87
CA ARG A 77 -10.75 -0.88 -9.51
C ARG A 77 -11.72 -2.03 -9.35
#